data_AF-A0A151BEP0-F1
#
_entry.id   AF-A0A151BEP0-F1
#
_cell.length_a   1.000
_cell.length_b   1.000
_cell.length_c   1.000
_cell.angle_alpha   90.00
_cell.angle_beta   90.00
_cell.angle_gamma   90.00
#
_symmetry.space_group_name_H-M   'P 1'
#
loop_
_entity.id
_entity.type
_entity.pdbx_description
1 polymer ?
#
loop_
_entity_poly.entity_id
_entity_poly.type
_entity_poly.pdbx_seq_one_letter_code
_entity_poly.pdbx_strand_id
1 'polypeptide(L)'
;MSNRGFGAKGLILWAVLLSVMMLPFIGTLNDLMAKVAASAGLDVFIEEKISPQMAAFVAALLTYVFKMEAASFGPSVYLMDRYLPYKLLLNWNCVGWQSLLLLLFSLVAGLQGSHSRLSKVKCILLGLLGVVLLNLFRIAADALILRSYGPGVAIAFHDYATLPLTFLWLAAFWYISTNYILSPRGAGGEGVSLKAVVDFLRGRRTLSVASMAIILLSTFLGGLGILSTKVSADDDPTRLSFEWFPNPVTVCTISTNRVMTHPDYTDLNDTAYEDSYTASSSGLRRWEFYLYGPLEEDYTMTGWIKYHVWLRSSAHLERSRIVYTIYDVDEDGSETQVRSDTAPIILQPSASAYDLMVYHSDSYTFEEGHTIKLGIDLYVRSGRTYTLEYDAPYRWSYLQLPGIVVSENALGLLFLAPLLPRLMAKIEGEEDEED
;
A
#
# COMPACT_ATOMS: atom_id res chain seq x y z
N MET A 1 31.44 -9.70 36.83
CA MET A 1 30.97 -9.16 35.54
C MET A 1 29.61 -8.51 35.77
N SER A 2 29.54 -7.18 35.63
CA SER A 2 28.34 -6.40 35.90
C SER A 2 27.23 -6.80 34.93
N ASN A 3 26.12 -7.30 35.47
CA ASN A 3 24.92 -7.66 34.74
C ASN A 3 24.25 -6.34 34.27
N ARG A 4 24.78 -5.75 33.19
CA ARG A 4 24.16 -4.60 32.53
C ARG A 4 22.88 -5.07 31.87
N GLY A 5 21.80 -5.09 32.66
CA GLY A 5 20.46 -5.36 32.19
C GLY A 5 20.13 -4.46 31.01
N PHE A 6 19.61 -5.07 29.95
CA PHE A 6 19.18 -4.39 28.75
C PHE A 6 17.96 -3.52 29.13
N GLY A 7 18.20 -2.24 29.44
CA GLY A 7 17.14 -1.30 29.86
C GLY A 7 16.19 -0.95 28.72
N ALA A 8 15.15 -0.14 29.00
CA ALA A 8 14.17 0.30 28.01
C ALA A 8 14.81 0.86 26.71
N LYS A 9 15.93 1.58 26.84
CA LYS A 9 16.72 2.07 25.70
C LYS A 9 17.28 0.94 24.82
N GLY A 10 17.75 -0.14 25.43
CA GLY A 10 18.22 -1.31 24.69
C GLY A 10 17.07 -2.00 23.97
N LEU A 11 15.92 -2.15 24.63
CA LEU A 11 14.74 -2.80 24.06
C LEU A 11 14.21 -2.01 22.84
N ILE A 12 14.17 -0.68 22.94
CA ILE A 12 13.83 0.20 21.81
C ILE A 12 14.84 0.04 20.68
N LEU A 13 16.14 0.11 20.97
CA LEU A 13 17.19 -0.04 19.96
C LEU A 13 17.09 -1.40 19.25
N TRP A 14 16.82 -2.47 19.99
CA TRP A 14 16.69 -3.81 19.42
C TRP A 14 15.43 -3.96 18.57
N ALA A 15 14.30 -3.39 19.01
CA ALA A 15 13.07 -3.37 18.22
C ALA A 15 13.27 -2.60 16.90
N VAL A 16 13.95 -1.46 16.94
CA VAL A 16 14.28 -0.67 15.74
C VAL A 16 15.22 -1.45 14.81
N LEU A 17 16.31 -2.03 15.32
CA LEU A 17 17.26 -2.79 14.51
C LEU A 17 16.60 -4.00 13.86
N LEU A 18 15.80 -4.77 14.60
CA LEU A 18 15.06 -5.89 14.06
C LEU A 18 14.07 -5.42 12.99
N SER A 19 13.39 -4.29 13.22
CA SER A 19 12.45 -3.71 12.26
C SER A 19 13.14 -3.39 10.93
N VAL A 20 14.27 -2.68 10.98
CA VAL A 20 15.04 -2.30 9.79
C VAL A 20 15.50 -3.53 9.01
N MET A 21 15.95 -4.59 9.70
CA MET A 21 16.34 -5.84 9.05
C MET A 21 15.16 -6.59 8.39
N MET A 22 13.94 -6.36 8.86
CA MET A 22 12.73 -7.06 8.39
C MET A 22 11.96 -6.31 7.31
N LEU A 23 12.23 -5.00 7.11
CA LEU A 23 11.58 -4.18 6.08
C LEU A 23 11.51 -4.87 4.70
N PRO A 24 12.61 -5.40 4.12
CA PRO A 24 12.55 -6.00 2.77
C PRO A 24 11.67 -7.25 2.71
N PHE A 25 11.54 -8.00 3.82
CA PHE A 25 10.70 -9.20 3.86
C PHE A 25 9.23 -8.87 4.06
N ILE A 26 8.94 -7.76 4.75
CA ILE A 26 7.57 -7.36 5.08
C ILE A 26 6.84 -6.88 3.84
N GLY A 27 7.51 -6.18 2.91
CA GLY A 27 6.94 -5.86 1.60
C GLY A 27 6.49 -7.12 0.86
N THR A 28 7.39 -8.10 0.69
CA THR A 28 7.06 -9.35 0.01
C THR A 28 5.93 -10.15 0.70
N LEU A 29 5.92 -10.19 2.03
CA LEU A 29 4.85 -10.84 2.79
C LEU A 29 3.52 -10.09 2.69
N ASN A 30 3.58 -8.77 2.59
CA ASN A 30 2.41 -7.91 2.43
C ASN A 30 1.70 -8.22 1.12
N ASP A 31 2.46 -8.29 0.03
CA ASP A 31 1.91 -8.57 -1.30
C ASP A 31 1.37 -10.00 -1.39
N LEU A 32 2.09 -10.98 -0.83
CA LEU A 32 1.61 -12.36 -0.77
C LEU A 32 0.29 -12.46 0.00
N MET A 33 0.21 -11.81 1.17
CA MET A 33 -0.98 -11.89 2.01
C MET A 33 -2.16 -11.10 1.44
N ALA A 34 -1.90 -9.98 0.75
CA ALA A 34 -2.92 -9.28 -0.02
C ALA A 34 -3.50 -10.19 -1.12
N LYS A 35 -2.65 -10.91 -1.86
CA LYS A 35 -3.09 -11.89 -2.87
C LYS A 35 -3.89 -13.04 -2.26
N VAL A 36 -3.42 -13.60 -1.13
CA VAL A 36 -4.15 -14.66 -0.42
C VAL A 36 -5.50 -14.15 0.08
N ALA A 37 -5.55 -12.93 0.60
CA ALA A 37 -6.79 -12.31 1.07
C ALA A 37 -7.78 -12.09 -0.07
N ALA A 38 -7.32 -11.54 -1.20
CA ALA A 38 -8.13 -11.33 -2.40
C ALA A 38 -8.67 -12.65 -2.96
N SER A 39 -7.82 -13.68 -3.06
CA SER A 39 -8.26 -15.01 -3.54
C SER A 39 -9.28 -15.69 -2.62
N ALA A 40 -9.29 -15.34 -1.33
CA ALA A 40 -10.24 -15.85 -0.34
C ALA A 40 -11.48 -14.94 -0.15
N GLY A 41 -11.56 -13.80 -0.84
CA GLY A 41 -12.60 -12.77 -0.63
C GLY A 41 -12.56 -12.12 0.75
N LEU A 42 -11.43 -12.23 1.46
CA LEU A 42 -11.23 -11.64 2.78
C LEU A 42 -11.05 -10.13 2.69
N ASP A 43 -10.49 -9.63 1.60
CA ASP A 43 -10.33 -8.20 1.28
C ASP A 43 -11.67 -7.46 1.30
N VAL A 44 -12.67 -7.98 0.57
CA VAL A 44 -14.03 -7.44 0.53
C VAL A 44 -14.68 -7.54 1.91
N PHE A 45 -14.50 -8.67 2.61
CA PHE A 45 -15.04 -8.84 3.97
C PHE A 45 -14.47 -7.80 4.93
N ILE A 46 -13.16 -7.55 4.87
CA ILE A 46 -12.50 -6.57 5.73
C ILE A 46 -13.00 -5.16 5.39
N GLU A 47 -13.02 -4.79 4.13
CA GLU A 47 -13.44 -3.46 3.69
C GLU A 47 -14.90 -3.16 4.00
N GLU A 48 -15.81 -4.14 3.84
CA GLU A 48 -17.24 -3.94 4.06
C GLU A 48 -17.69 -4.10 5.52
N LYS A 49 -17.01 -4.94 6.31
CA LYS A 49 -17.47 -5.31 7.67
C LYS A 49 -16.56 -4.81 8.80
N ILE A 50 -15.24 -4.87 8.61
CA ILE A 50 -14.27 -4.57 9.67
C ILE A 50 -13.81 -3.12 9.62
N SER A 51 -13.37 -2.64 8.46
CA SER A 51 -12.88 -1.28 8.26
C SER A 51 -13.88 -0.20 8.69
N PRO A 52 -15.20 -0.32 8.43
CA PRO A 52 -16.15 0.71 8.86
C PRO A 52 -16.31 0.78 10.38
N GLN A 53 -16.24 -0.36 11.06
CA GLN A 53 -16.28 -0.40 12.51
C GLN A 53 -15.01 0.23 13.10
N MET A 54 -13.85 -0.10 12.54
CA MET A 54 -12.58 0.50 12.95
C MET A 54 -12.57 2.02 12.71
N ALA A 55 -13.06 2.49 11.56
CA ALA A 55 -13.22 3.92 11.27
C ALA A 55 -14.07 4.63 12.32
N ALA A 56 -15.21 4.02 12.69
CA ALA A 56 -16.09 4.57 13.72
C ALA A 56 -15.41 4.64 15.11
N PHE A 57 -14.67 3.60 15.50
CA PHE A 57 -13.93 3.60 16.77
C PHE A 57 -12.82 4.66 16.78
N VAL A 58 -12.08 4.81 15.68
CA VAL A 58 -11.03 5.82 15.55
C VAL A 58 -11.63 7.22 15.57
N ALA A 59 -12.71 7.48 14.83
CA ALA A 59 -13.39 8.77 14.86
C ALA A 59 -13.89 9.10 16.28
N ALA A 60 -14.50 8.14 16.98
CA ALA A 60 -14.91 8.32 18.37
C ALA A 60 -13.71 8.60 19.30
N LEU A 61 -12.60 7.90 19.12
CA LEU A 61 -11.38 8.14 19.89
C LEU A 61 -10.84 9.57 19.67
N LEU A 62 -10.75 10.00 18.41
CA LEU A 62 -10.31 11.34 18.03
C LEU A 62 -11.22 12.43 18.60
N THR A 63 -12.54 12.25 18.52
CA THR A 63 -13.51 13.23 19.02
C THR A 63 -13.60 13.27 20.54
N TYR A 64 -13.73 12.13 21.21
CA TYR A 64 -13.98 12.14 22.64
C TYR A 64 -12.71 12.32 23.48
N VAL A 65 -11.60 11.72 23.05
CA VAL A 65 -10.32 11.75 23.80
C VAL A 65 -9.47 12.93 23.35
N PHE A 66 -9.28 13.11 22.04
CA PHE A 66 -8.38 14.14 21.50
C PHE A 66 -9.09 15.45 21.13
N LYS A 67 -10.41 15.53 21.34
CA LYS A 67 -11.24 16.73 21.08
C LYS A 67 -11.11 17.24 19.64
N MET A 68 -10.97 16.32 18.68
CA MET A 68 -10.88 16.63 17.26
C MET A 68 -12.24 16.41 16.58
N GLU A 69 -12.66 17.34 15.73
CA GLU A 69 -13.84 17.16 14.91
C GLU A 69 -13.56 16.10 13.84
N ALA A 70 -14.01 14.87 14.10
CA ALA A 70 -13.81 13.72 13.24
C ALA A 70 -15.15 13.00 13.03
N ALA A 71 -15.38 12.54 11.80
CA ALA A 71 -16.55 11.76 11.43
C ALA A 71 -16.11 10.51 10.66
N SER A 72 -16.84 9.41 10.78
CA SER A 72 -16.59 8.21 9.99
C SER A 72 -17.71 7.99 8.98
N PHE A 73 -17.35 7.64 7.74
CA PHE A 73 -18.30 7.17 6.74
C PHE A 73 -17.69 6.01 5.95
N GLY A 74 -18.36 4.86 6.00
CA GLY A 74 -17.80 3.61 5.46
C GLY A 74 -16.42 3.32 6.07
N PRO A 75 -15.43 2.87 5.29
CA PRO A 75 -14.06 2.63 5.75
C PRO A 75 -13.24 3.91 5.96
N SER A 76 -13.82 5.10 5.79
CA SER A 76 -13.10 6.37 5.83
C SER A 76 -13.34 7.16 7.13
N VAL A 77 -12.29 7.80 7.63
CA VAL A 77 -12.33 8.79 8.73
C VAL A 77 -12.07 10.17 8.12
N TYR A 78 -12.95 11.12 8.38
CA TYR A 78 -12.86 12.48 7.90
C TYR A 78 -12.52 13.42 9.05
N LEU A 79 -11.50 14.25 8.88
CA LEU A 79 -11.10 15.28 9.83
C LEU A 79 -11.61 16.64 9.35
N MET A 80 -12.40 17.34 10.17
CA MET A 80 -13.12 18.57 9.79
C MET A 80 -12.38 19.87 10.17
N ASP A 81 -11.14 19.77 10.64
CA ASP A 81 -10.44 20.84 11.37
C ASP A 81 -9.83 21.96 10.48
N ARG A 82 -10.04 21.92 9.14
CA ARG A 82 -9.60 22.96 8.19
C ARG A 82 -10.66 23.17 7.10
N TYR A 83 -10.56 24.26 6.33
CA TYR A 83 -11.49 24.66 5.25
C TYR A 83 -11.83 23.55 4.22
N LEU A 84 -11.04 22.47 4.16
CA LEU A 84 -11.31 21.24 3.40
C LEU A 84 -11.14 20.00 4.31
N PRO A 85 -12.06 19.01 4.24
CA PRO A 85 -11.97 17.80 5.07
C PRO A 85 -10.89 16.85 4.55
N TYR A 86 -9.98 16.41 5.44
CA TYR A 86 -9.01 15.36 5.11
C TYR A 86 -9.64 13.99 5.28
N LYS A 87 -9.54 13.14 4.27
CA LYS A 87 -10.06 11.77 4.26
C LYS A 87 -8.93 10.78 4.51
N LEU A 88 -8.99 10.05 5.63
CA LEU A 88 -8.18 8.86 5.89
C LEU A 88 -8.97 7.62 5.48
N LEU A 89 -8.52 6.93 4.44
CA LEU A 89 -9.11 5.69 3.99
C LEU A 89 -8.46 4.50 4.71
N LEU A 90 -9.23 3.70 5.45
CA LEU A 90 -8.73 2.49 6.09
C LEU A 90 -8.73 1.34 5.09
N ASN A 91 -7.55 0.99 4.60
CA ASN A 91 -7.33 -0.17 3.74
C ASN A 91 -6.95 -1.43 4.55
N TRP A 92 -6.69 -2.52 3.84
CA TRP A 92 -6.28 -3.82 4.37
C TRP A 92 -5.10 -3.73 5.36
N ASN A 93 -4.13 -2.84 5.11
CA ASN A 93 -2.94 -2.67 5.94
C ASN A 93 -3.25 -1.96 7.27
N CYS A 94 -4.32 -1.16 7.30
CA CYS A 94 -4.78 -0.47 8.50
C CYS A 94 -5.39 -1.42 9.55
N VAL A 95 -5.92 -2.57 9.12
CA VAL A 95 -6.57 -3.55 10.01
C VAL A 95 -5.58 -4.29 10.90
N GLY A 96 -4.30 -4.28 10.52
CA GLY A 96 -3.19 -4.84 11.29
C GLY A 96 -3.22 -6.37 11.33
N TRP A 97 -3.47 -6.98 10.17
CA TRP A 97 -3.28 -8.43 9.99
C TRP A 97 -1.83 -8.84 10.26
N GLN A 98 -0.85 -7.97 9.99
CA GLN A 98 0.57 -8.21 10.25
C GLN A 98 0.83 -8.45 11.75
N SER A 99 0.29 -7.60 12.62
CA SER A 99 0.41 -7.76 14.07
C SER A 99 -0.37 -8.99 14.58
N LEU A 100 -1.48 -9.35 13.92
CA LEU A 100 -2.22 -10.59 14.21
C LEU A 100 -1.43 -11.86 13.86
N LEU A 101 -0.76 -11.91 12.70
CA LEU A 101 0.07 -13.05 12.31
C LEU A 101 1.29 -13.22 13.23
N LEU A 102 1.98 -12.11 13.53
CA LEU A 102 3.11 -12.15 14.47
C LEU A 102 2.66 -12.61 15.85
N LEU A 103 1.48 -12.17 16.31
CA LEU A 103 0.88 -12.69 17.53
C LEU A 103 0.61 -14.20 17.42
N LEU A 104 0.00 -14.68 16.35
CA LEU A 104 -0.33 -16.09 16.15
C LEU A 104 0.91 -16.98 16.25
N PHE A 105 1.96 -16.67 15.50
CA PHE A 105 3.22 -17.40 15.55
C PHE A 105 3.87 -17.33 16.93
N SER A 106 3.82 -16.16 17.57
CA SER A 106 4.37 -15.99 18.91
C SER A 106 3.60 -16.84 19.93
N LEU A 107 2.28 -16.94 19.83
CA LEU A 107 1.43 -17.77 20.70
C LEU A 107 1.75 -19.25 20.51
N VAL A 108 1.93 -19.70 19.26
CA VAL A 108 2.32 -21.09 18.95
C VAL A 108 3.65 -21.43 19.59
N ALA A 109 4.64 -20.51 19.55
CA ALA A 109 5.95 -20.72 20.16
C ALA A 109 5.91 -20.61 21.70
N GLY A 110 5.28 -19.56 22.23
CA GLY A 110 5.31 -19.24 23.65
C GLY A 110 4.36 -20.05 24.52
N LEU A 111 3.32 -20.69 23.94
CA LEU A 111 2.39 -21.55 24.69
C LEU A 111 2.76 -23.03 24.72
N GLN A 112 3.92 -23.43 24.16
CA GLN A 112 4.39 -24.82 24.17
C GLN A 112 4.69 -25.37 25.57
N GLY A 113 4.79 -24.51 26.59
CA GLY A 113 5.01 -24.89 27.98
C GLY A 113 3.81 -25.54 28.69
N SER A 114 4.09 -26.11 29.88
CA SER A 114 3.13 -26.79 30.78
C SER A 114 2.24 -25.83 31.58
N HIS A 115 1.60 -24.88 30.91
CA HIS A 115 0.69 -23.91 31.53
C HIS A 115 -0.74 -24.46 31.71
N SER A 116 -1.48 -23.89 32.66
CA SER A 116 -2.90 -24.20 32.85
C SER A 116 -3.76 -23.82 31.63
N ARG A 117 -4.85 -24.55 31.34
CA ARG A 117 -5.74 -24.23 30.19
C ARG A 117 -6.35 -22.83 30.31
N LEU A 118 -6.75 -22.45 31.53
CA LEU A 118 -7.37 -21.15 31.80
C LEU A 118 -6.38 -19.99 31.58
N SER A 119 -5.12 -20.13 32.00
CA SER A 119 -4.10 -19.11 31.77
C SER A 119 -3.73 -18.97 30.30
N LYS A 120 -3.75 -20.08 29.53
CA LYS A 120 -3.55 -20.01 28.06
C LYS A 120 -4.65 -19.21 27.37
N VAL A 121 -5.92 -19.45 27.73
CA VAL A 121 -7.05 -18.68 27.16
C VAL A 121 -6.97 -17.20 27.50
N LYS A 122 -6.68 -16.85 28.77
CA LYS A 122 -6.49 -15.45 29.18
C LYS A 122 -5.35 -14.77 28.43
N CYS A 123 -4.24 -15.48 28.20
CA CYS A 123 -3.11 -14.99 27.41
C CYS A 123 -3.51 -14.71 25.96
N ILE A 124 -4.21 -15.64 25.30
CA ILE A 124 -4.69 -15.47 23.92
C ILE A 124 -5.63 -14.27 23.81
N LEU A 125 -6.63 -14.16 24.71
CA LEU A 125 -7.59 -13.06 24.70
C LEU A 125 -6.91 -11.71 24.92
N LEU A 126 -5.91 -11.64 25.83
CA LEU A 126 -5.12 -10.42 26.02
C LEU A 126 -4.33 -10.06 24.76
N GLY A 127 -3.73 -11.04 24.10
CA GLY A 127 -3.01 -10.83 22.85
C GLY A 127 -3.91 -10.25 21.77
N LEU A 128 -5.08 -10.86 21.53
CA LEU A 128 -6.05 -10.39 20.52
C LEU A 128 -6.55 -8.98 20.83
N LEU A 129 -6.90 -8.70 22.09
CA LEU A 129 -7.29 -7.36 22.51
C LEU A 129 -6.14 -6.35 22.33
N GLY A 130 -4.91 -6.76 22.63
CA GLY A 130 -3.72 -5.94 22.46
C GLY A 130 -3.48 -5.55 21.00
N VAL A 131 -3.69 -6.46 20.04
CA VAL A 131 -3.60 -6.17 18.60
C VAL A 131 -4.64 -5.12 18.20
N VAL A 132 -5.90 -5.32 18.59
CA VAL A 132 -6.98 -4.36 18.28
C VAL A 132 -6.64 -2.97 18.83
N LEU A 133 -6.22 -2.90 20.10
CA LEU A 133 -5.86 -1.63 20.74
C LEU A 133 -4.64 -0.96 20.10
N LEU A 134 -3.62 -1.74 19.74
CA LEU A 134 -2.43 -1.23 19.05
C LEU A 134 -2.80 -0.63 17.68
N ASN A 135 -3.65 -1.31 16.92
CA ASN A 135 -4.07 -0.83 15.60
C ASN A 135 -4.94 0.43 15.70
N LEU A 136 -5.87 0.48 16.66
CA LEU A 136 -6.65 1.71 16.92
C LEU A 136 -5.76 2.88 17.34
N PHE A 137 -4.79 2.62 18.22
CA PHE A 137 -3.81 3.63 18.63
C PHE A 137 -2.98 4.14 17.45
N ARG A 138 -2.49 3.22 16.60
CA ARG A 138 -1.71 3.57 15.41
C ARG A 138 -2.50 4.51 14.49
N ILE A 139 -3.70 4.12 14.10
CA ILE A 139 -4.52 4.93 13.17
C ILE A 139 -4.85 6.30 13.79
N ALA A 140 -5.15 6.34 15.09
CA ALA A 140 -5.39 7.61 15.76
C ALA A 140 -4.13 8.48 15.83
N ALA A 141 -2.94 7.88 16.02
CA ALA A 141 -1.67 8.57 15.96
C ALA A 141 -1.41 9.11 14.54
N ASP A 142 -1.68 8.33 13.49
CA ASP A 142 -1.56 8.76 12.08
C ASP A 142 -2.42 10.01 11.83
N ALA A 143 -3.68 10.00 12.29
CA ALA A 143 -4.59 11.14 12.16
C ALA A 143 -4.12 12.38 12.94
N LEU A 144 -3.55 12.20 14.14
CA LEU A 144 -2.99 13.30 14.93
C LEU A 144 -1.73 13.89 14.27
N ILE A 145 -0.84 13.02 13.76
CA ILE A 145 0.37 13.44 13.04
C ILE A 145 -0.02 14.15 11.76
N LEU A 146 -1.00 13.64 11.01
CA LEU A 146 -1.52 14.30 9.81
C LEU A 146 -1.99 15.72 10.11
N ARG A 147 -2.71 15.93 11.23
CA ARG A 147 -3.16 17.25 11.65
C ARG A 147 -2.00 18.19 12.00
N SER A 148 -1.03 17.70 12.77
CA SER A 148 0.04 18.50 13.36
C SER A 148 1.22 18.76 12.41
N TYR A 149 1.55 17.80 11.55
CA TYR A 149 2.78 17.78 10.75
C TYR A 149 2.53 17.59 9.25
N GLY A 150 1.28 17.36 8.83
CA GLY A 150 0.90 17.20 7.43
C GLY A 150 1.08 15.78 6.88
N PRO A 151 0.70 15.56 5.61
CA PRO A 151 0.59 14.23 5.01
C PRO A 151 1.92 13.50 4.87
N GLY A 152 3.01 14.17 4.48
CA GLY A 152 4.31 13.52 4.28
C GLY A 152 4.85 12.84 5.55
N VAL A 153 4.73 13.51 6.70
CA VAL A 153 5.17 12.94 7.99
C VAL A 153 4.24 11.83 8.47
N ALA A 154 2.94 11.97 8.21
CA ALA A 154 1.95 10.94 8.56
C ALA A 154 2.16 9.64 7.77
N ILE A 155 2.42 9.75 6.46
CA ILE A 155 2.73 8.61 5.59
C ILE A 155 4.01 7.91 6.07
N ALA A 156 5.09 8.67 6.29
CA ALA A 156 6.34 8.09 6.79
C ALA A 156 6.17 7.39 8.15
N PHE A 157 5.37 7.94 9.06
CA PHE A 157 5.07 7.26 10.33
C PHE A 157 4.24 5.99 10.10
N HIS A 158 3.22 6.03 9.25
CA HIS A 158 2.39 4.87 8.91
C HIS A 158 3.25 3.70 8.39
N ASP A 159 4.15 3.97 7.45
CA ASP A 159 4.92 2.93 6.75
C ASP A 159 6.05 2.37 7.60
N TYR A 160 6.73 3.21 8.40
CA TYR A 160 7.93 2.79 9.11
C TYR A 160 7.73 2.54 10.61
N ALA A 161 6.76 3.18 11.26
CA ALA A 161 6.59 3.05 12.71
C ALA A 161 5.79 1.79 13.10
N THR A 162 4.94 1.28 12.21
CA THR A 162 4.07 0.12 12.46
C THR A 162 4.82 -1.08 13.03
N LEU A 163 5.95 -1.43 12.43
CA LEU A 163 6.69 -2.63 12.76
C LEU A 163 7.46 -2.53 14.10
N PRO A 164 8.23 -1.45 14.37
CA PRO A 164 8.78 -1.22 15.69
C PRO A 164 7.73 -1.22 16.79
N LEU A 165 6.59 -0.55 16.58
CA LEU A 165 5.49 -0.53 17.55
C LEU A 165 4.97 -1.95 17.83
N THR A 166 4.84 -2.78 16.79
CA THR A 166 4.39 -4.17 16.92
C THR A 166 5.38 -5.02 17.70
N PHE A 167 6.69 -4.88 17.47
CA PHE A 167 7.70 -5.61 18.25
C PHE A 167 7.78 -5.14 19.71
N LEU A 168 7.67 -3.83 19.96
CA LEU A 168 7.60 -3.29 21.31
C LEU A 168 6.37 -3.84 22.06
N TRP A 169 5.22 -3.88 21.37
CA TRP A 169 4.00 -4.44 21.91
C TRP A 169 4.14 -5.94 22.20
N LEU A 170 4.67 -6.75 21.27
CA LEU A 170 4.90 -8.18 21.48
C LEU A 170 5.85 -8.43 22.66
N ALA A 171 6.91 -7.63 22.78
CA ALA A 171 7.82 -7.71 23.91
C ALA A 171 7.11 -7.42 25.24
N ALA A 172 6.31 -6.35 25.30
CA ALA A 172 5.51 -6.02 26.48
C ALA A 172 4.47 -7.11 26.78
N PHE A 173 3.78 -7.60 25.76
CA PHE A 173 2.78 -8.67 25.85
C PHE A 173 3.37 -9.95 26.44
N TRP A 174 4.50 -10.43 25.93
CA TRP A 174 5.13 -11.64 26.44
C TRP A 174 5.72 -11.46 27.83
N TYR A 175 6.25 -10.28 28.13
CA TYR A 175 6.69 -9.95 29.48
C TYR A 175 5.52 -10.02 30.48
N ILE A 176 4.39 -9.38 30.17
CA ILE A 176 3.21 -9.39 31.04
C ILE A 176 2.65 -10.81 31.15
N SER A 177 2.56 -11.51 30.02
CA SER A 177 1.96 -12.84 29.95
C SER A 177 2.75 -13.86 30.76
N THR A 178 4.08 -13.90 30.61
CA THR A 178 4.93 -14.87 31.33
C THR A 178 5.03 -14.59 32.83
N ASN A 179 5.07 -13.32 33.24
CA ASN A 179 5.26 -12.97 34.65
C ASN A 179 3.95 -12.93 35.45
N TYR A 180 2.80 -12.62 34.81
CA TYR A 180 1.55 -12.34 35.55
C TYR A 180 0.35 -13.17 35.09
N ILE A 181 0.36 -13.74 33.88
CA ILE A 181 -0.83 -14.43 33.34
C ILE A 181 -0.64 -15.93 33.28
N LEU A 182 0.51 -16.38 32.80
CA LEU A 182 0.83 -17.78 32.57
C LEU A 182 1.27 -18.46 33.87
N SER A 183 0.30 -19.01 34.58
CA SER A 183 0.58 -19.83 35.76
C SER A 183 0.93 -21.27 35.37
N PRO A 184 1.95 -21.89 36.03
CA PRO A 184 2.17 -23.33 35.96
C PRO A 184 0.94 -24.10 36.43
N ARG A 185 0.74 -25.29 35.87
CA ARG A 185 -0.34 -26.21 36.29
C ARG A 185 -0.23 -26.48 37.81
N GLY A 186 -1.14 -25.92 38.62
CA GLY A 186 -1.21 -26.14 40.07
C GLY A 186 -0.87 -24.95 40.97
N ALA A 187 -0.42 -23.81 40.42
CA ALA A 187 -0.13 -22.61 41.23
C ALA A 187 -1.37 -21.69 41.34
N GLY A 188 -1.88 -21.53 42.55
CA GLY A 188 -2.97 -20.61 42.90
C GLY A 188 -2.60 -19.15 42.61
N GLY A 189 -3.57 -18.38 42.13
CA GLY A 189 -3.37 -17.07 41.50
C GLY A 189 -3.06 -15.94 42.47
N GLU A 190 -2.00 -15.18 42.16
CA GLU A 190 -1.82 -13.81 42.62
C GLU A 190 -2.12 -12.84 41.47
N GLY A 191 -2.95 -11.84 41.75
CA GLY A 191 -3.41 -10.83 40.78
C GLY A 191 -2.33 -9.83 40.38
N VAL A 192 -2.62 -9.09 39.31
CA VAL A 192 -1.73 -8.08 38.70
C VAL A 192 -1.46 -6.93 39.69
N SER A 193 -0.20 -6.80 40.14
CA SER A 193 0.22 -5.75 41.08
C SER A 193 0.66 -4.48 40.36
N LEU A 194 0.15 -3.32 40.78
CA LEU A 194 0.55 -1.99 40.29
C LEU A 194 2.06 -1.72 40.42
N LYS A 195 2.72 -2.37 41.40
CA LYS A 195 4.17 -2.27 41.63
C LYS A 195 4.98 -2.89 40.48
N ALA A 196 4.42 -3.90 39.82
CA ALA A 196 5.04 -4.57 38.70
C ALA A 196 5.04 -3.73 37.41
N VAL A 197 4.02 -2.89 37.20
CA VAL A 197 3.98 -1.91 36.09
C VAL A 197 5.05 -0.83 36.28
N VAL A 198 5.30 -0.42 37.52
CA VAL A 198 6.38 0.52 37.86
C VAL A 198 7.76 -0.12 37.69
N ASP A 199 7.91 -1.39 38.02
CA ASP A 199 9.17 -2.13 37.82
C ASP A 199 9.47 -2.40 36.33
N PHE A 200 8.46 -2.44 35.46
CA PHE A 200 8.58 -2.46 33.99
C PHE A 200 9.22 -1.16 33.46
N LEU A 201 8.68 0.01 33.84
CA LEU A 201 9.24 1.31 33.44
C LEU A 201 10.68 1.52 33.95
N ARG A 202 11.05 0.83 35.04
CA ARG A 202 12.39 0.88 35.64
C ARG A 202 13.34 -0.24 35.20
N GLY A 203 12.92 -1.17 34.32
CA GLY A 203 13.79 -2.19 33.73
C GLY A 203 14.38 -3.21 34.72
N ARG A 204 13.68 -3.51 35.84
CA ARG A 204 14.28 -4.23 36.99
C ARG A 204 14.12 -5.75 37.01
N ARG A 205 13.29 -6.34 36.15
CA ARG A 205 13.16 -7.79 36.00
C ARG A 205 13.19 -8.13 34.53
N THR A 206 14.28 -8.72 34.05
CA THR A 206 14.42 -9.15 32.65
C THR A 206 14.13 -10.64 32.56
N LEU A 207 13.18 -11.02 31.70
CA LEU A 207 13.26 -12.30 31.00
C LEU A 207 14.67 -12.46 30.42
N SER A 208 15.19 -13.68 30.38
CA SER A 208 16.42 -13.93 29.63
C SER A 208 16.18 -13.48 28.19
N VAL A 209 16.94 -12.48 27.74
CA VAL A 209 16.90 -11.93 26.37
C VAL A 209 17.00 -13.05 25.33
N ALA A 210 17.67 -14.16 25.66
CA ALA A 210 17.73 -15.35 24.83
C ALA A 210 16.36 -16.00 24.60
N SER A 211 15.49 -16.09 25.60
CA SER A 211 14.15 -16.68 25.46
C SER A 211 13.25 -15.81 24.57
N MET A 212 13.33 -14.48 24.72
CA MET A 212 12.60 -13.52 23.88
C MET A 212 13.12 -13.52 22.43
N ALA A 213 14.43 -13.49 22.26
CA ALA A 213 15.07 -13.59 20.95
C ALA A 213 14.77 -14.93 20.29
N ILE A 214 14.78 -16.05 21.03
CA ILE A 214 14.43 -17.37 20.50
C ILE A 214 12.95 -17.44 20.12
N ILE A 215 12.02 -16.90 20.91
CA ILE A 215 10.60 -16.91 20.56
C ILE A 215 10.35 -16.05 19.31
N LEU A 216 10.94 -14.86 19.20
CA LEU A 216 10.77 -13.98 18.04
C LEU A 216 11.52 -14.50 16.80
N LEU A 217 12.72 -15.06 16.97
CA LEU A 217 13.49 -15.69 15.89
C LEU A 217 12.85 -17.03 15.46
N SER A 218 12.19 -17.76 16.35
CA SER A 218 11.43 -18.98 16.01
C SER A 218 10.07 -18.65 15.38
N THR A 219 9.45 -17.54 15.79
CA THR A 219 8.28 -16.96 15.10
C THR A 219 8.66 -16.60 13.66
N PHE A 220 9.86 -16.04 13.46
CA PHE A 220 10.41 -15.70 12.15
C PHE A 220 10.82 -16.93 11.31
N LEU A 221 11.65 -17.84 11.86
CA LEU A 221 12.13 -19.04 11.18
C LEU A 221 11.00 -20.05 10.90
N GLY A 222 10.01 -20.15 11.79
CA GLY A 222 8.80 -20.95 11.60
C GLY A 222 7.90 -20.41 10.47
N GLY A 223 7.90 -19.10 10.25
CA GLY A 223 7.25 -18.47 9.09
C GLY A 223 7.99 -18.76 7.78
N LEU A 224 9.33 -18.65 7.78
CA LEU A 224 10.16 -18.93 6.60
C LEU A 224 10.13 -20.40 6.15
N GLY A 225 10.07 -21.34 7.09
CA GLY A 225 10.08 -22.78 6.79
C GLY A 225 8.82 -23.28 6.08
N ILE A 226 7.68 -22.63 6.28
CA ILE A 226 6.40 -22.98 5.63
C ILE A 226 6.29 -22.32 4.25
N LEU A 227 7.02 -21.22 4.01
CA LEU A 227 6.93 -20.40 2.79
C LEU A 227 8.01 -20.72 1.75
N SER A 228 8.85 -21.75 1.98
CA SER A 228 9.72 -22.35 0.96
C SER A 228 8.98 -23.29 0.00
N THR A 229 7.66 -23.15 -0.12
CA THR A 229 7.00 -23.49 -1.37
C THR A 229 7.25 -22.32 -2.30
N LYS A 230 8.05 -22.53 -3.35
CA LYS A 230 8.13 -21.61 -4.49
C LYS A 230 6.69 -21.27 -4.91
N VAL A 231 6.19 -20.13 -4.46
CA VAL A 231 5.05 -19.48 -5.10
C VAL A 231 5.64 -18.97 -6.39
N SER A 232 5.29 -19.64 -7.49
CA SER A 232 5.57 -19.17 -8.83
C SER A 232 5.16 -17.70 -8.87
N ALA A 233 6.11 -16.82 -9.21
CA ALA A 233 5.87 -15.41 -9.46
C ALA A 233 5.13 -15.27 -10.80
N ASP A 234 4.00 -15.95 -10.96
CA ASP A 234 3.07 -15.71 -12.05
C ASP A 234 2.08 -14.64 -11.59
N ASP A 235 2.40 -13.41 -11.99
CA ASP A 235 1.52 -12.30 -12.35
C ASP A 235 0.66 -11.65 -11.26
N ASP A 236 1.18 -10.56 -10.66
CA ASP A 236 0.32 -9.43 -10.24
C ASP A 236 0.32 -8.40 -11.38
N PRO A 237 -0.78 -8.27 -12.13
CA PRO A 237 -0.75 -7.43 -13.30
C PRO A 237 -1.13 -5.98 -12.95
N THR A 238 -0.22 -5.04 -13.15
CA THR A 238 -0.44 -3.61 -12.90
C THR A 238 -1.34 -3.00 -13.97
N ARG A 239 -2.41 -2.34 -13.53
CA ARG A 239 -3.36 -1.62 -14.40
C ARG A 239 -3.00 -0.14 -14.49
N LEU A 240 -2.45 0.28 -15.63
CA LEU A 240 -2.19 1.66 -15.95
C LEU A 240 -3.48 2.30 -16.52
N SER A 241 -4.09 3.20 -15.75
CA SER A 241 -5.38 3.83 -16.08
C SER A 241 -5.21 4.96 -17.08
N PHE A 242 -6.09 5.06 -18.08
CA PHE A 242 -6.04 6.18 -19.02
C PHE A 242 -6.73 7.40 -18.44
N GLU A 243 -6.01 8.53 -18.43
CA GLU A 243 -6.48 9.80 -17.89
C GLU A 243 -6.21 10.96 -18.85
N TRP A 244 -7.04 12.00 -18.77
CA TRP A 244 -6.84 13.23 -19.52
C TRP A 244 -6.56 14.40 -18.59
N PHE A 245 -5.44 15.07 -18.83
CA PHE A 245 -5.06 16.25 -18.05
C PHE A 245 -5.39 17.52 -18.85
N PRO A 246 -6.11 18.50 -18.27
CA PRO A 246 -6.41 19.76 -18.93
C PRO A 246 -5.16 20.56 -19.31
N ASN A 247 -4.15 20.50 -18.44
CA ASN A 247 -2.84 21.09 -18.69
C ASN A 247 -1.90 19.98 -19.16
N PRO A 248 -1.19 20.16 -20.28
CA PRO A 248 -0.29 19.14 -20.78
C PRO A 248 0.86 18.93 -19.79
N VAL A 249 1.23 17.68 -19.59
CA VAL A 249 2.39 17.28 -18.78
C VAL A 249 3.54 16.91 -19.70
N THR A 250 4.77 17.10 -19.22
CA THR A 250 5.97 16.74 -19.95
C THR A 250 6.56 15.47 -19.38
N VAL A 251 6.70 14.44 -20.22
CA VAL A 251 7.36 13.17 -19.87
C VAL A 251 8.43 12.89 -20.92
N CYS A 252 9.68 12.72 -20.50
CA CYS A 252 10.83 12.49 -21.39
C CYS A 252 10.86 13.45 -22.61
N THR A 253 10.79 14.76 -22.34
CA THR A 253 10.71 15.86 -23.33
C THR A 253 9.45 15.90 -24.22
N ILE A 254 8.54 14.93 -24.10
CA ILE A 254 7.26 14.92 -24.82
C ILE A 254 6.17 15.59 -24.00
N SER A 255 5.47 16.56 -24.61
CA SER A 255 4.31 17.22 -24.00
C SER A 255 3.01 16.53 -24.43
N THR A 256 2.21 16.05 -23.47
CA THR A 256 0.97 15.32 -23.74
C THR A 256 -0.14 15.64 -22.73
N ASN A 257 -1.39 15.56 -23.16
CA ASN A 257 -2.57 15.59 -22.29
C ASN A 257 -3.12 14.19 -21.98
N ARG A 258 -2.60 13.14 -22.64
CA ARG A 258 -3.07 11.76 -22.51
C ARG A 258 -2.02 10.95 -21.79
N VAL A 259 -2.35 10.48 -20.60
CA VAL A 259 -1.41 9.76 -19.76
C VAL A 259 -1.99 8.45 -19.28
N MET A 260 -1.10 7.55 -18.90
CA MET A 260 -1.41 6.34 -18.15
C MET A 260 -0.89 6.50 -16.73
N THR A 261 -1.74 6.32 -15.73
CA THR A 261 -1.38 6.48 -14.31
C THR A 261 -1.30 5.12 -13.62
N HIS A 262 -0.35 4.96 -12.71
CA HIS A 262 -0.27 3.77 -11.86
C HIS A 262 -1.52 3.68 -10.95
N PRO A 263 -1.98 2.48 -10.53
CA PRO A 263 -3.10 2.33 -9.61
C PRO A 263 -3.00 3.18 -8.34
N ASP A 264 -1.79 3.37 -7.81
CA ASP A 264 -1.54 4.14 -6.59
C ASP A 264 -1.75 5.65 -6.77
N TYR A 265 -1.73 6.14 -8.02
CA TYR A 265 -1.86 7.55 -8.36
C TYR A 265 -3.04 7.82 -9.30
N THR A 266 -3.88 6.82 -9.57
CA THR A 266 -5.03 6.96 -10.46
C THR A 266 -6.09 7.85 -9.80
N ASP A 267 -6.53 8.89 -10.51
CA ASP A 267 -7.61 9.79 -10.08
C ASP A 267 -8.67 9.91 -11.18
N LEU A 268 -9.59 8.95 -11.21
CA LEU A 268 -10.64 8.92 -12.24
C LEU A 268 -11.72 9.98 -11.97
N ASN A 269 -12.07 10.73 -13.01
CA ASN A 269 -13.14 11.72 -12.93
C ASN A 269 -14.54 11.11 -12.74
N ASP A 270 -15.47 11.91 -12.20
CA ASP A 270 -16.88 11.53 -12.08
C ASP A 270 -17.58 11.35 -13.44
N THR A 271 -17.01 11.92 -14.51
CA THR A 271 -17.55 11.85 -15.87
C THR A 271 -16.46 11.45 -16.85
N ALA A 272 -16.76 10.49 -17.72
CA ALA A 272 -15.82 9.98 -18.70
C ALA A 272 -15.37 11.10 -19.66
N TYR A 273 -14.06 11.17 -19.91
CA TYR A 273 -13.53 11.99 -20.97
C TYR A 273 -13.86 11.37 -22.34
N GLU A 274 -14.48 12.14 -23.22
CA GLU A 274 -14.90 11.70 -24.55
C GLU A 274 -13.93 12.20 -25.63
N ASP A 275 -12.90 11.41 -25.95
CA ASP A 275 -11.97 11.74 -27.04
C ASP A 275 -12.57 11.36 -28.39
N SER A 276 -13.35 12.31 -28.94
CA SER A 276 -14.09 12.14 -30.18
C SER A 276 -13.30 12.60 -31.40
N TYR A 277 -13.27 11.78 -32.43
CA TYR A 277 -12.63 12.05 -33.72
C TYR A 277 -13.57 11.76 -34.88
N THR A 278 -13.75 12.73 -35.78
CA THR A 278 -14.54 12.56 -37.02
C THR A 278 -13.59 12.41 -38.21
N ALA A 279 -13.63 11.25 -38.86
CA ALA A 279 -12.72 10.90 -39.93
C ALA A 279 -13.08 11.63 -41.23
N SER A 280 -12.15 12.44 -41.76
CA SER A 280 -12.29 13.08 -43.08
C SER A 280 -11.94 12.12 -44.22
N SER A 281 -10.99 11.22 -44.00
CA SER A 281 -10.57 10.16 -44.91
C SER A 281 -10.54 8.80 -44.20
N SER A 282 -10.58 7.71 -44.97
CA SER A 282 -10.40 6.38 -44.41
C SER A 282 -8.90 6.12 -44.17
N GLY A 283 -8.54 5.59 -43.01
CA GLY A 283 -7.14 5.45 -42.61
C GLY A 283 -6.98 4.91 -41.19
N LEU A 284 -5.81 5.12 -40.59
CA LEU A 284 -5.56 4.83 -39.18
C LEU A 284 -5.68 6.11 -38.36
N ARG A 285 -6.44 6.05 -37.27
CA ARG A 285 -6.47 7.07 -36.23
C ARG A 285 -5.71 6.55 -35.02
N ARG A 286 -4.69 7.29 -34.59
CA ARG A 286 -3.88 6.97 -33.42
C ARG A 286 -4.27 7.81 -32.19
N TRP A 287 -4.49 7.15 -31.06
CA TRP A 287 -4.37 7.77 -29.73
C TRP A 287 -3.06 7.33 -29.09
N GLU A 288 -2.40 8.24 -28.38
CA GLU A 288 -1.11 7.98 -27.74
C GLU A 288 -1.24 8.34 -26.26
N PHE A 289 -0.89 7.39 -25.40
CA PHE A 289 -0.89 7.54 -23.96
C PHE A 289 0.51 7.26 -23.45
N TYR A 290 1.03 8.13 -22.58
CA TYR A 290 2.35 8.00 -21.97
C TYR A 290 2.21 7.70 -20.49
N LEU A 291 3.02 6.80 -19.94
CA LEU A 291 3.10 6.62 -18.49
C LEU A 291 3.39 7.97 -17.82
N TYR A 292 2.71 8.23 -16.72
CA TYR A 292 2.88 9.47 -15.96
C TYR A 292 4.24 9.45 -15.25
N GLY A 293 5.23 10.08 -15.90
CA GLY A 293 6.62 10.14 -15.43
C GLY A 293 7.51 9.01 -15.99
N PRO A 294 8.84 9.21 -15.99
CA PRO A 294 9.79 8.16 -16.32
C PRO A 294 9.81 7.08 -15.23
N LEU A 295 10.28 5.88 -15.58
CA LEU A 295 10.52 4.77 -14.68
C LEU A 295 11.64 5.12 -13.71
N GLU A 296 11.44 4.82 -12.42
CA GLU A 296 12.46 5.00 -11.39
C GLU A 296 13.44 3.82 -11.31
N GLU A 297 13.09 2.66 -11.87
CA GLU A 297 13.93 1.47 -11.95
C GLU A 297 13.65 0.68 -13.23
N ASP A 298 14.59 -0.19 -13.62
CA ASP A 298 14.44 -1.07 -14.78
C ASP A 298 13.18 -1.95 -14.65
N TYR A 299 12.30 -1.90 -15.65
CA TYR A 299 11.09 -2.73 -15.72
C TYR A 299 11.22 -3.81 -16.78
N THR A 300 11.14 -5.09 -16.40
CA THR A 300 11.15 -6.20 -17.36
C THR A 300 9.74 -6.73 -17.62
N MET A 301 9.23 -6.50 -18.83
CA MET A 301 7.92 -6.97 -19.26
C MET A 301 8.01 -8.43 -19.75
N THR A 302 7.31 -9.34 -19.06
CA THR A 302 7.13 -10.75 -19.46
C THR A 302 5.84 -11.26 -18.84
N GLY A 303 4.97 -11.91 -19.63
CA GLY A 303 3.69 -12.45 -19.11
C GLY A 303 2.46 -11.92 -19.83
N TRP A 304 1.31 -11.97 -19.17
CA TRP A 304 0.03 -11.55 -19.77
C TRP A 304 -0.14 -10.03 -19.81
N ILE A 305 -0.52 -9.54 -20.99
CA ILE A 305 -0.89 -8.14 -21.24
C ILE A 305 -2.37 -8.10 -21.58
N LYS A 306 -3.11 -7.18 -20.95
CA LYS A 306 -4.52 -6.94 -21.25
C LYS A 306 -4.75 -5.48 -21.65
N TYR A 307 -5.33 -5.28 -22.82
CA TYR A 307 -5.84 -4.01 -23.29
C TYR A 307 -7.35 -3.95 -23.04
N HIS A 308 -7.83 -2.91 -22.37
CA HIS A 308 -9.25 -2.70 -22.12
C HIS A 308 -9.64 -1.27 -22.52
N VAL A 309 -10.49 -1.12 -23.52
CA VAL A 309 -10.92 0.21 -24.01
C VAL A 309 -12.42 0.30 -24.21
N TRP A 310 -12.99 1.45 -23.89
CA TRP A 310 -14.38 1.80 -24.22
C TRP A 310 -14.43 2.61 -25.50
N LEU A 311 -15.08 2.06 -26.53
CA LEU A 311 -15.18 2.69 -27.84
C LEU A 311 -16.63 2.71 -28.33
N ARG A 312 -16.97 3.75 -29.10
CA ARG A 312 -18.18 3.81 -29.93
C ARG A 312 -17.91 4.41 -31.29
N SER A 313 -18.77 4.08 -32.25
CA SER A 313 -18.82 4.71 -33.57
C SER A 313 -20.22 5.26 -33.84
N SER A 314 -20.31 6.39 -34.51
CA SER A 314 -21.57 6.92 -35.06
C SER A 314 -22.33 5.94 -35.95
N ALA A 315 -21.66 4.92 -36.52
CA ALA A 315 -22.27 3.91 -37.37
C ALA A 315 -22.68 2.64 -36.61
N HIS A 316 -23.80 2.04 -37.01
CA HIS A 316 -24.27 0.79 -36.42
C HIS A 316 -23.52 -0.43 -36.97
N LEU A 317 -23.05 -1.31 -36.08
CA LEU A 317 -22.37 -2.58 -36.37
C LEU A 317 -21.21 -2.46 -37.36
N GLU A 318 -20.34 -1.47 -37.13
CA GLU A 318 -19.19 -1.22 -37.97
C GLU A 318 -18.05 -2.19 -37.69
N ARG A 319 -17.68 -3.00 -38.69
CA ARG A 319 -16.46 -3.81 -38.64
C ARG A 319 -15.23 -2.93 -38.84
N SER A 320 -14.35 -2.95 -37.84
CA SER A 320 -13.06 -2.25 -37.84
C SER A 320 -11.97 -3.18 -37.27
N ARG A 321 -10.75 -2.65 -37.20
CA ARG A 321 -9.56 -3.29 -36.64
C ARG A 321 -8.88 -2.29 -35.74
N ILE A 322 -8.53 -2.73 -34.53
CA ILE A 322 -7.73 -1.97 -33.57
C ILE A 322 -6.35 -2.61 -33.49
N VAL A 323 -5.32 -1.78 -33.40
CA VAL A 323 -3.93 -2.18 -33.22
C VAL A 323 -3.39 -1.45 -31.99
N TYR A 324 -2.86 -2.20 -31.04
CA TYR A 324 -2.18 -1.70 -29.86
C TYR A 324 -0.69 -1.83 -30.06
N THR A 325 0.07 -0.77 -29.83
CA THR A 325 1.53 -0.80 -29.98
C THR A 325 2.18 -0.21 -28.72
N ILE A 326 3.01 -0.99 -28.04
CA ILE A 326 3.78 -0.55 -26.89
C ILE A 326 5.15 -0.08 -27.39
N TYR A 327 5.56 1.08 -26.91
CA TYR A 327 6.85 1.70 -27.16
C TYR A 327 7.58 1.95 -25.86
N ASP A 328 8.89 1.81 -25.93
CA ASP A 328 9.85 2.30 -24.95
C ASP A 328 10.34 3.66 -25.43
N VAL A 329 10.25 4.68 -24.58
CA VAL A 329 10.60 6.06 -24.92
C VAL A 329 11.71 6.53 -24.01
N ASP A 330 12.87 6.81 -24.58
CA ASP A 330 14.04 7.26 -23.82
C ASP A 330 13.89 8.70 -23.29
N GLU A 331 14.85 9.15 -22.47
CA GLU A 331 14.85 10.48 -21.86
C GLU A 331 14.77 11.64 -22.88
N ASP A 332 15.31 11.41 -24.08
CA ASP A 332 15.34 12.38 -25.19
C ASP A 332 14.04 12.34 -26.05
N GLY A 333 13.10 11.45 -25.71
CA GLY A 333 11.82 11.28 -26.40
C GLY A 333 11.88 10.40 -27.65
N SER A 334 12.98 9.66 -27.87
CA SER A 334 13.12 8.71 -28.96
C SER A 334 12.34 7.43 -28.67
N GLU A 335 11.65 6.90 -29.67
CA GLU A 335 10.71 5.80 -29.50
C GLU A 335 11.23 4.49 -30.11
N THR A 336 11.30 3.44 -29.29
CA THR A 336 11.60 2.07 -29.72
C THR A 336 10.32 1.23 -29.62
N GLN A 337 9.89 0.64 -30.74
CA GLN A 337 8.72 -0.23 -30.73
C GLN A 337 9.06 -1.57 -30.06
N VAL A 338 8.37 -1.88 -28.97
CA VAL A 338 8.56 -3.13 -28.21
C VAL A 338 7.62 -4.22 -28.71
N ARG A 339 6.34 -3.91 -28.87
CA ARG A 339 5.31 -4.90 -29.21
C ARG A 339 4.15 -4.29 -29.98
N SER A 340 3.54 -5.06 -30.88
CA SER A 340 2.31 -4.66 -31.59
C SER A 340 1.32 -5.83 -31.68
N ASP A 341 0.07 -5.58 -31.28
CA ASP A 341 -1.01 -6.56 -31.23
C ASP A 341 -2.23 -6.04 -31.99
N THR A 342 -2.94 -6.92 -32.69
CA THR A 342 -4.05 -6.53 -33.56
C THR A 342 -5.30 -7.35 -33.25
N ALA A 343 -6.45 -6.68 -33.14
CA ALA A 343 -7.75 -7.33 -32.94
C ALA A 343 -8.83 -6.81 -33.89
N PRO A 344 -9.68 -7.68 -34.46
CA PRO A 344 -10.89 -7.25 -35.14
C PRO A 344 -11.95 -6.83 -34.12
N ILE A 345 -12.66 -5.74 -34.37
CA ILE A 345 -13.73 -5.25 -33.50
C ILE A 345 -14.99 -4.89 -34.30
N ILE A 346 -16.13 -4.94 -33.63
CA ILE A 346 -17.42 -4.50 -34.18
C ILE A 346 -17.91 -3.34 -33.32
N LEU A 347 -17.84 -2.14 -33.88
CA LEU A 347 -18.22 -0.89 -33.23
C LEU A 347 -19.73 -0.67 -33.26
N GLN A 348 -20.24 -0.07 -32.19
CA GLN A 348 -21.65 0.25 -32.01
C GLN A 348 -21.84 1.74 -31.65
N PRO A 349 -23.05 2.31 -31.83
CA PRO A 349 -23.36 3.68 -31.43
C PRO A 349 -23.31 3.91 -29.91
N SER A 350 -23.60 2.86 -29.13
CA SER A 350 -23.40 2.87 -27.69
C SER A 350 -21.98 2.46 -27.33
N ALA A 351 -21.38 3.19 -26.38
CA ALA A 351 -20.09 2.84 -25.80
C ALA A 351 -20.07 1.38 -25.34
N SER A 352 -19.09 0.63 -25.85
CA SER A 352 -18.89 -0.78 -25.54
C SER A 352 -17.43 -1.03 -25.16
N ALA A 353 -17.21 -1.93 -24.21
CA ALA A 353 -15.88 -2.36 -23.83
C ALA A 353 -15.31 -3.37 -24.84
N TYR A 354 -14.04 -3.22 -25.17
CA TYR A 354 -13.28 -4.15 -26.00
C TYR A 354 -12.04 -4.60 -25.24
N ASP A 355 -11.96 -5.92 -25.02
CA ASP A 355 -10.86 -6.58 -24.34
C ASP A 355 -9.98 -7.32 -25.34
N LEU A 356 -8.67 -7.16 -25.21
CA LEU A 356 -7.68 -8.01 -25.87
C LEU A 356 -6.67 -8.48 -24.83
N MET A 357 -6.52 -9.80 -24.68
CA MET A 357 -5.54 -10.41 -23.78
C MET A 357 -4.54 -11.19 -24.62
N VAL A 358 -3.26 -10.91 -24.43
CA VAL A 358 -2.14 -11.51 -25.17
C VAL A 358 -1.03 -11.92 -24.21
N TYR A 359 -0.27 -12.95 -24.57
CA TYR A 359 0.89 -13.37 -23.79
C TYR A 359 2.18 -12.90 -24.46
N HIS A 360 3.07 -12.29 -23.69
CA HIS A 360 4.39 -11.87 -24.12
C HIS A 360 5.45 -12.82 -23.56
N SER A 361 6.00 -13.65 -24.45
CA SER A 361 7.01 -14.67 -24.10
C SER A 361 8.44 -14.15 -24.08
N ASP A 362 8.72 -13.10 -24.84
CA ASP A 362 10.07 -12.57 -25.01
C ASP A 362 10.27 -11.46 -23.98
N SER A 363 11.20 -11.62 -23.05
CA SER A 363 11.43 -10.59 -22.03
C SER A 363 12.02 -9.33 -22.66
N TYR A 364 11.41 -8.18 -22.40
CA TYR A 364 11.94 -6.86 -22.76
C TYR A 364 12.13 -6.02 -21.50
N THR A 365 13.28 -5.37 -21.35
CA THR A 365 13.58 -4.48 -20.21
C THR A 365 13.53 -3.03 -20.67
N PHE A 366 12.65 -2.26 -20.06
CA PHE A 366 12.62 -0.80 -20.11
C PHE A 366 13.61 -0.27 -19.08
N GLU A 367 14.48 0.65 -19.47
CA GLU A 367 15.54 1.17 -18.61
C GLU A 367 15.01 2.23 -17.61
N GLU A 368 15.66 2.37 -16.46
CA GLU A 368 15.50 3.54 -15.58
C GLU A 368 15.60 4.84 -16.39
N GLY A 369 14.71 5.81 -16.13
CA GLY A 369 14.66 7.08 -16.86
C GLY A 369 13.79 7.06 -18.13
N HIS A 370 13.46 5.87 -18.67
CA HIS A 370 12.57 5.75 -19.82
C HIS A 370 11.09 5.83 -19.42
N THR A 371 10.18 6.04 -20.38
CA THR A 371 8.73 5.96 -20.17
C THR A 371 8.08 4.95 -21.11
N ILE A 372 6.97 4.35 -20.66
CA ILE A 372 6.17 3.44 -21.47
C ILE A 372 5.13 4.26 -22.24
N LYS A 373 5.06 4.09 -23.57
CA LYS A 373 4.00 4.65 -24.42
C LYS A 373 3.12 3.56 -25.00
N LEU A 374 1.80 3.76 -24.95
CA LEU A 374 0.82 2.97 -25.67
C LEU A 374 0.21 3.77 -26.83
N GLY A 375 0.42 3.28 -28.05
CA GLY A 375 -0.31 3.69 -29.25
C GLY A 375 -1.53 2.82 -29.49
N ILE A 376 -2.69 3.43 -29.71
CA ILE A 376 -3.94 2.76 -30.07
C ILE A 376 -4.37 3.24 -31.45
N ASP A 377 -4.15 2.41 -32.47
CA ASP A 377 -4.53 2.69 -33.85
C ASP A 377 -5.85 2.03 -34.21
N LEU A 378 -6.85 2.82 -34.57
CA LEU A 378 -8.14 2.34 -35.08
C LEU A 378 -8.25 2.57 -36.58
N TYR A 379 -8.67 1.55 -37.33
CA TYR A 379 -9.02 1.73 -38.73
C TYR A 379 -10.36 2.47 -38.86
N VAL A 380 -10.30 3.71 -39.31
CA VAL A 380 -11.45 4.59 -39.46
C VAL A 380 -11.89 4.68 -40.92
N ARG A 381 -13.19 4.87 -41.13
CA ARG A 381 -13.80 5.19 -42.42
C ARG A 381 -14.26 6.64 -42.45
N SER A 382 -14.06 7.28 -43.60
CA SER A 382 -14.50 8.65 -43.86
C SER A 382 -15.99 8.86 -43.54
N GLY A 383 -16.32 10.01 -42.96
CA GLY A 383 -17.68 10.43 -42.63
C GLY A 383 -18.26 9.83 -41.35
N ARG A 384 -17.43 9.18 -40.53
CA ARG A 384 -17.83 8.57 -39.25
C ARG A 384 -17.10 9.21 -38.08
N THR A 385 -17.79 9.37 -36.97
CA THR A 385 -17.23 9.78 -35.68
C THR A 385 -16.96 8.56 -34.82
N TYR A 386 -15.77 8.52 -34.21
CA TYR A 386 -15.32 7.50 -33.27
C TYR A 386 -14.98 8.19 -31.96
N THR A 387 -15.41 7.63 -30.85
CA THR A 387 -15.15 8.18 -29.52
C THR A 387 -14.51 7.12 -28.64
N LEU A 388 -13.33 7.44 -28.12
CA LEU A 388 -12.68 6.70 -27.04
C LEU A 388 -13.10 7.33 -25.71
N GLU A 389 -13.72 6.54 -24.84
CA GLU A 389 -14.15 6.95 -23.51
C GLU A 389 -13.17 6.41 -22.47
N TYR A 390 -12.69 7.28 -21.59
CA TYR A 390 -11.77 6.91 -20.50
C TYR A 390 -11.91 7.88 -19.34
N ASP A 391 -11.07 7.75 -18.30
CA ASP A 391 -11.05 8.69 -17.18
C ASP A 391 -12.38 8.78 -16.39
N ALA A 392 -13.03 7.63 -16.14
CA ALA A 392 -14.14 7.54 -15.20
C ALA A 392 -14.37 6.10 -14.70
N PRO A 393 -14.86 5.89 -13.46
CA PRO A 393 -15.06 4.54 -12.90
C PRO A 393 -15.99 3.64 -13.72
N TYR A 394 -16.98 4.21 -14.43
CA TYR A 394 -17.95 3.46 -15.23
C TYR A 394 -17.59 3.35 -16.73
N ARG A 395 -16.50 4.02 -17.15
CA ARG A 395 -15.91 3.98 -18.50
C ARG A 395 -14.38 3.93 -18.38
N TRP A 396 -13.92 2.99 -17.57
CA TRP A 396 -12.52 2.88 -17.23
C TRP A 396 -11.78 2.15 -18.34
N SER A 397 -11.02 2.87 -19.17
CA SER A 397 -10.07 2.29 -20.12
C SER A 397 -8.68 2.22 -19.49
N TYR A 398 -7.97 1.11 -19.71
CA TYR A 398 -6.67 0.87 -19.09
C TYR A 398 -5.80 -0.12 -19.88
N LEU A 399 -4.49 -0.06 -19.65
CA LEU A 399 -3.51 -1.04 -20.05
C LEU A 399 -3.08 -1.83 -18.83
N GLN A 400 -3.17 -3.14 -18.88
CA GLN A 400 -2.72 -4.01 -17.81
C GLN A 400 -1.45 -4.75 -18.24
N LEU A 401 -0.35 -4.48 -17.56
CA LEU A 401 0.97 -5.07 -17.78
C LEU A 401 1.32 -6.07 -16.67
N PRO A 402 2.19 -7.05 -16.91
CA PRO A 402 2.67 -7.92 -15.85
C PRO A 402 3.61 -7.15 -14.91
N GLY A 403 3.20 -6.98 -13.64
CA GLY A 403 4.02 -6.53 -12.50
C GLY A 403 4.98 -5.37 -12.74
N ILE A 404 4.47 -4.17 -13.06
CA ILE A 404 5.28 -2.96 -12.92
C ILE A 404 5.46 -2.69 -11.42
N VAL A 405 6.70 -2.57 -10.97
CA VAL A 405 7.03 -2.06 -9.63
C VAL A 405 7.44 -0.62 -9.86
N VAL A 406 6.66 0.33 -9.36
CA VAL A 406 7.10 1.72 -9.25
C VAL A 406 7.50 1.89 -7.79
N SER A 407 8.79 2.06 -7.53
CA SER A 407 9.23 2.39 -6.18
C SER A 407 8.71 3.77 -5.81
N GLU A 408 8.26 3.92 -4.57
CA GLU A 408 8.14 5.24 -3.96
C GLU A 408 9.55 5.80 -3.72
N ASN A 409 9.72 7.07 -4.06
CA ASN A 409 10.82 7.90 -3.60
C ASN A 409 10.87 7.94 -2.05
N ALA A 410 11.47 6.92 -1.43
CA ALA A 410 11.81 6.86 -0.01
C ALA A 410 13.32 6.83 0.26
N LEU A 411 14.16 6.89 -0.80
CA LEU A 411 15.62 6.87 -0.66
C LEU A 411 16.24 8.27 -0.50
N GLY A 412 15.56 9.33 -0.98
CA GLY A 412 16.03 10.71 -0.83
C GLY A 412 15.94 11.28 0.60
N LEU A 413 15.03 10.77 1.44
CA LEU A 413 14.83 11.25 2.81
C LEU A 413 15.73 10.57 3.85
N LEU A 414 16.32 9.41 3.51
CA LEU A 414 17.29 8.73 4.37
C LEU A 414 18.56 9.56 4.61
N PHE A 415 18.90 10.48 3.70
CA PHE A 415 20.03 11.40 3.86
C PHE A 415 19.68 12.74 4.54
N LEU A 416 18.40 13.08 4.67
CA LEU A 416 17.94 14.34 5.28
C LEU A 416 17.32 14.18 6.68
N ALA A 417 16.96 12.97 7.08
CA ALA A 417 16.46 12.66 8.43
C ALA A 417 17.35 13.21 9.59
N PRO A 418 18.70 13.28 9.50
CA PRO A 418 19.52 13.89 10.54
C PRO A 418 19.61 15.43 10.47
N LEU A 419 19.18 16.05 9.36
CA LEU A 419 19.32 17.50 9.09
C LEU A 419 18.02 18.29 9.28
N LEU A 420 16.86 17.64 9.18
CA LEU A 420 15.54 18.24 9.39
C LEU A 420 15.39 19.00 10.74
N PRO A 421 15.93 18.52 11.88
CA PRO A 421 15.85 19.27 13.13
C PRO A 421 16.64 20.60 13.13
N ARG A 422 17.71 20.69 12.32
CA ARG A 422 18.58 21.88 12.25
C ARG A 422 18.08 22.93 11.25
N LEU A 423 17.41 22.51 10.19
CA LEU A 423 16.79 23.43 9.23
C LEU A 423 15.52 24.07 9.81
N MET A 424 14.74 23.34 10.63
CA MET A 424 13.55 23.89 11.27
C MET A 424 13.84 24.86 12.42
N ALA A 425 14.91 24.64 13.20
CA ALA A 425 15.33 25.59 14.24
C ALA A 425 15.85 26.94 13.70
N LYS A 426 16.15 27.02 12.39
CA LYS A 426 16.60 28.26 11.75
C LYS A 426 15.44 29.11 11.22
N ILE A 427 14.29 28.50 10.98
CA ILE A 427 13.08 29.18 10.49
C ILE A 427 12.29 29.79 11.66
N GLU A 428 12.30 29.17 12.84
CA GLU A 428 11.70 29.76 14.06
C GLU A 428 12.54 30.90 14.67
N GLY A 429 13.79 31.10 14.23
CA GLY A 429 14.66 32.17 14.74
C GLY A 429 14.65 33.46 13.92
N GLU A 430 14.02 33.47 12.73
CA GLU A 430 13.92 34.65 11.86
C GLU A 430 12.57 35.37 11.99
N GLU A 431 11.56 34.80 12.68
CA GLU A 431 10.29 35.49 12.98
C GLU A 431 10.33 36.30 14.29
N ASP A 432 11.40 36.18 15.12
CA ASP A 432 11.56 36.90 16.39
C ASP A 432 12.46 38.17 16.27
N GLU A 433 12.85 38.60 15.07
CA GLU A 433 13.65 39.84 14.83
C GLU A 433 12.94 40.95 14.03
N GLU A 434 11.62 40.84 13.80
CA GLU A 434 10.79 41.98 13.34
C GLU A 434 9.70 42.32 14.37
N ASP A 435 10.12 42.87 15.51
CA ASP A 435 9.34 43.83 16.32
C ASP A 435 10.26 44.79 17.10
#